data_AF-A0A6N7BY55-F1
#
_entry.id   AF-A0A6N7BY55-F1
#
_cell.length_a   1.000
_cell.length_b   1.000
_cell.length_c   1.000
_cell.angle_alpha   90.00
_cell.angle_beta   90.00
_cell.angle_gamma   90.00
#
_symmetry.space_group_name_H-M   'P 1'
#
loop_
_entity.id
_entity.type
_entity.pdbx_description
1 polymer ?
#
loop_
_entity_poly.entity_id
_entity_poly.type
_entity_poly.pdbx_seq_one_letter_code
_entity_poly.pdbx_strand_id
1 'polypeptide(L)'
;MSNNYTVDDNSIASNPGNTELNKWVWFCHNKMFVSLLTLFLICSLLATMVIDVMYFLVTVIAVVMNLYYWVNKKEHFLSGDSNGGIVVDTYPTLIAVNTSLTKGYGHFPVVKIMKCTSLKNVSVGDRVPTVALYTASTNDDLAHWLDFNPIPLSYATNDAKTVKLAMQSYSNEQWEQLEKYLLELEKPYKPGLYQVDKEQSNWNEQLNDSLSILSSIELEGGGGRINLMKIVISVMVFIAILYGLKIFI
;
A
#
# COMPACT_ATOMS: atom_id res chain seq x y z
N MET A 1 -18.57 -11.56 -9.01
CA MET A 1 -17.44 -11.37 -8.09
C MET A 1 -16.19 -11.80 -8.82
N SER A 2 -15.19 -10.93 -8.95
CA SER A 2 -13.87 -11.32 -9.45
C SER A 2 -13.25 -12.22 -8.39
N ASN A 3 -12.84 -13.45 -8.74
CA ASN A 3 -12.09 -14.30 -7.82
C ASN A 3 -10.72 -13.65 -7.61
N ASN A 4 -10.50 -13.03 -6.45
CA ASN A 4 -9.19 -12.52 -6.06
C ASN A 4 -8.37 -13.68 -5.48
N TYR A 5 -7.06 -13.64 -5.67
CA TYR A 5 -6.12 -14.66 -5.19
C TYR A 5 -5.14 -14.11 -4.15
N THR A 6 -4.94 -12.79 -4.13
CA THR A 6 -3.93 -12.13 -3.29
C THR A 6 -4.50 -11.01 -2.41
N VAL A 7 -5.70 -10.51 -2.74
CA VAL A 7 -6.47 -9.59 -1.92
C VAL A 7 -7.50 -10.37 -1.12
N ASP A 8 -7.73 -9.96 0.12
CA ASP A 8 -8.71 -10.57 1.02
C ASP A 8 -10.14 -10.34 0.51
N ASP A 9 -10.98 -11.37 0.60
CA ASP A 9 -12.38 -11.36 0.16
C ASP A 9 -13.36 -11.06 1.31
N ASN A 10 -12.86 -10.88 2.55
CA ASN A 10 -13.69 -10.57 3.72
C ASN A 10 -14.11 -9.09 3.82
N SER A 11 -13.66 -8.24 2.89
CA SER A 11 -14.06 -6.83 2.81
C SER A 11 -14.34 -6.41 1.37
N ILE A 12 -15.23 -5.44 1.17
CA ILE A 12 -15.62 -4.96 -0.15
C ILE A 12 -15.33 -3.46 -0.23
N ALA A 13 -14.67 -3.05 -1.32
CA ALA A 13 -14.41 -1.66 -1.62
C ALA A 13 -15.72 -0.87 -1.79
N SER A 14 -15.78 0.32 -1.18
CA SER A 14 -16.94 1.21 -1.29
C SER A 14 -17.08 1.78 -2.70
N ASN A 15 -15.95 2.06 -3.36
CA ASN A 15 -15.87 2.53 -4.72
C ASN A 15 -14.78 1.72 -5.44
N PRO A 16 -15.07 0.55 -6.04
CA PRO A 16 -14.05 -0.31 -6.62
C PRO A 16 -13.29 0.37 -7.78
N GLY A 17 -11.97 0.18 -7.82
CA GLY A 17 -11.07 0.77 -8.82
C GLY A 17 -11.41 0.37 -10.27
N ASN A 18 -11.91 -0.85 -10.48
CA ASN A 18 -12.43 -1.36 -11.77
C ASN A 18 -11.51 -1.08 -12.97
N THR A 19 -10.20 -1.05 -12.74
CA THR A 19 -9.23 -0.67 -13.76
C THR A 19 -8.29 -1.82 -14.06
N GLU A 20 -8.20 -2.17 -15.34
CA GLU A 20 -7.23 -3.16 -15.80
C GLU A 20 -5.81 -2.59 -15.76
N LEU A 21 -4.89 -3.37 -15.19
CA LEU A 21 -3.48 -3.02 -15.13
C LEU A 21 -2.83 -3.13 -16.51
N ASN A 22 -2.44 -2.00 -17.08
CA ASN A 22 -1.47 -1.96 -18.18
C ASN A 22 -0.06 -2.13 -17.62
N LYS A 23 0.50 -3.34 -17.78
CA LYS A 23 1.83 -3.70 -17.26
C LYS A 23 2.95 -2.79 -17.77
N TRP A 24 2.84 -2.26 -18.99
CA TRP A 24 3.85 -1.37 -19.56
C TRP A 24 3.81 0.02 -18.93
N VAL A 25 2.60 0.55 -18.70
CA VAL A 25 2.41 1.81 -17.97
C VAL A 25 2.95 1.67 -16.55
N TRP A 26 2.62 0.56 -15.88
CA TRP A 26 3.14 0.26 -14.55
C TRP A 26 4.67 0.18 -14.51
N PHE A 27 5.26 -0.54 -15.46
CA PHE A 27 6.71 -0.63 -15.62
C PHE A 27 7.35 0.74 -15.78
N CYS A 28 6.78 1.64 -16.58
CA CYS A 28 7.31 2.99 -16.78
C CYS A 28 7.38 3.81 -15.48
N HIS A 29 6.49 3.57 -14.53
CA HIS A 29 6.47 4.28 -13.24
C HIS A 29 7.30 3.57 -12.15
N ASN A 30 7.51 2.25 -12.28
CA ASN A 30 8.18 1.40 -11.28
C ASN A 30 9.38 0.64 -11.86
N LYS A 31 10.14 1.29 -12.77
CA LYS A 31 11.20 0.67 -13.58
C LYS A 31 12.23 -0.09 -12.74
N MET A 32 12.74 0.55 -11.69
CA MET A 32 13.81 -0.04 -10.86
C MET A 32 13.35 -1.37 -10.26
N PHE A 33 12.20 -1.36 -9.58
CA PHE A 33 11.71 -2.53 -8.88
C PHE A 33 11.37 -3.67 -9.84
N VAL A 34 10.59 -3.39 -10.90
CA VAL A 34 10.20 -4.42 -11.87
C VAL A 34 11.42 -4.97 -12.61
N SER A 35 12.41 -4.14 -12.91
CA SER A 35 13.67 -4.59 -13.53
C SER A 35 14.47 -5.50 -12.60
N LEU A 36 14.58 -5.16 -11.30
CA LEU A 36 15.26 -6.02 -10.32
C LEU A 36 14.55 -7.37 -10.14
N LEU A 37 13.22 -7.36 -10.05
CA LEU A 37 12.41 -8.58 -9.94
C LEU A 37 12.56 -9.49 -11.18
N THR A 38 12.58 -8.88 -12.37
CA THR A 38 12.77 -9.62 -13.63
C THR A 38 14.20 -10.14 -13.76
N LEU A 39 15.19 -9.32 -13.40
CA LEU A 39 16.60 -9.70 -13.43
C LEU A 39 16.87 -10.86 -12.48
N PHE A 40 16.30 -10.84 -11.26
CA PHE A 40 16.41 -11.93 -10.31
C PHE A 40 15.94 -13.26 -10.90
N LEU A 41 14.79 -13.26 -11.57
CA LEU A 41 14.25 -14.44 -12.27
C LEU A 41 15.16 -14.93 -13.40
N ILE A 42 15.69 -14.00 -14.21
CA ILE A 42 16.59 -14.36 -15.31
C ILE A 42 17.89 -14.95 -14.76
N CYS A 43 18.48 -14.32 -13.74
CA CYS A 43 19.72 -14.80 -13.12
C CYS A 43 19.53 -16.17 -12.45
N SER A 44 18.41 -16.41 -11.76
CA SER A 44 18.15 -17.72 -11.16
C SER A 44 18.00 -18.81 -12.23
N LEU A 45 17.30 -18.50 -13.32
CA LEU A 45 17.12 -19.43 -14.45
C LEU A 45 18.46 -19.77 -15.11
N LEU A 46 19.28 -18.76 -15.40
CA LEU A 46 20.62 -18.95 -15.98
C LEU A 46 21.54 -19.75 -15.05
N ALA A 47 21.51 -19.47 -13.75
CA ALA A 47 22.28 -20.24 -12.76
C ALA A 47 21.87 -21.72 -12.75
N THR A 48 20.57 -22.00 -12.90
CA THR A 48 20.05 -23.37 -12.98
C THR A 48 20.54 -24.11 -14.24
N MET A 49 20.64 -23.40 -15.37
CA MET A 49 21.06 -24.00 -16.64
C MET A 49 22.58 -24.16 -16.78
N VAL A 50 23.35 -23.19 -16.27
CA VAL A 50 24.80 -23.07 -16.56
C VAL A 50 25.65 -23.53 -15.39
N ILE A 51 25.21 -23.31 -14.14
CA ILE A 51 26.02 -23.56 -12.95
C ILE A 51 25.67 -24.92 -12.36
N ASP A 52 24.44 -25.08 -11.85
CA ASP A 52 24.01 -26.31 -11.18
C ASP A 52 22.47 -26.40 -11.10
N VAL A 53 21.94 -27.62 -11.23
CA VAL A 53 20.50 -27.89 -11.09
C VAL A 53 19.96 -27.54 -9.70
N MET A 54 20.79 -27.48 -8.65
CA MET A 54 20.37 -27.09 -7.30
C MET A 54 19.76 -25.68 -7.24
N TYR A 55 20.08 -24.79 -8.19
CA TYR A 55 19.44 -23.46 -8.30
C TYR A 55 17.98 -23.52 -8.78
N PHE A 56 17.48 -24.69 -9.19
CA PHE A 56 16.10 -24.87 -9.62
C PHE A 56 15.10 -24.40 -8.55
N LEU A 57 15.35 -24.69 -7.27
CA LEU A 57 14.48 -24.23 -6.17
C LEU A 57 14.41 -22.70 -6.11
N VAL A 58 15.54 -22.01 -6.30
CA VAL A 58 15.60 -20.54 -6.35
C VAL A 58 14.80 -20.00 -7.52
N THR A 59 14.88 -20.65 -8.68
CA THR A 59 14.08 -20.30 -9.86
C THR A 59 12.58 -20.46 -9.60
N VAL A 60 12.16 -21.55 -8.96
CA VAL A 60 10.74 -21.74 -8.57
C VAL A 60 10.27 -20.60 -7.67
N ILE A 61 11.06 -20.22 -6.66
CA ILE A 61 10.74 -19.08 -5.79
C ILE A 61 10.65 -17.79 -6.60
N ALA A 62 11.60 -17.52 -7.49
CA ALA A 62 11.61 -16.31 -8.33
C ALA A 62 10.38 -16.24 -9.26
N VAL A 63 9.94 -17.38 -9.82
CA VAL A 63 8.72 -17.49 -10.63
C VAL A 63 7.49 -17.17 -9.78
N VAL A 64 7.36 -17.79 -8.60
CA VAL A 64 6.22 -17.56 -7.70
C VAL A 64 6.16 -16.10 -7.27
N MET A 65 7.28 -15.49 -6.90
CA MET A 65 7.36 -14.07 -6.55
C MET A 65 6.92 -13.16 -7.71
N ASN A 66 7.36 -13.46 -8.94
CA ASN A 66 6.94 -12.70 -10.13
C ASN A 66 5.45 -12.83 -10.39
N LEU A 67 4.91 -14.05 -10.34
CA LEU A 67 3.48 -14.30 -10.54
C LEU A 67 2.66 -13.58 -9.47
N TYR A 68 3.01 -13.75 -8.20
CA TYR A 68 2.35 -13.10 -7.07
C TYR A 68 2.35 -11.58 -7.23
N TYR A 69 3.49 -10.97 -7.56
CA TYR A 69 3.61 -9.53 -7.76
C TYR A 69 2.64 -9.00 -8.82
N TRP A 70 2.59 -9.64 -9.99
CA TRP A 70 1.72 -9.17 -11.08
C TRP A 70 0.24 -9.42 -10.81
N VAL A 71 -0.11 -10.52 -10.14
CA VAL A 71 -1.49 -10.79 -9.71
C VAL A 71 -1.91 -9.76 -8.67
N ASN A 72 -1.07 -9.50 -7.66
CA ASN A 72 -1.35 -8.51 -6.63
C ASN A 72 -1.54 -7.11 -7.20
N LYS A 73 -0.68 -6.65 -8.12
CA LYS A 73 -0.87 -5.34 -8.74
C LYS A 73 -2.09 -5.29 -9.64
N LYS A 74 -2.45 -6.38 -10.33
CA LYS A 74 -3.71 -6.44 -11.07
C LYS A 74 -4.91 -6.29 -10.13
N GLU A 75 -4.94 -7.05 -9.05
CA GLU A 75 -6.04 -7.04 -8.07
C GLU A 75 -6.12 -5.72 -7.31
N HIS A 76 -4.99 -5.07 -7.03
CA HIS A 76 -4.95 -3.73 -6.43
C HIS A 76 -5.79 -2.74 -7.23
N PHE A 77 -5.59 -2.65 -8.55
CA PHE A 77 -6.32 -1.67 -9.37
C PHE A 77 -7.71 -2.11 -9.79
N LEU A 78 -7.97 -3.42 -9.81
CA LEU A 78 -9.28 -3.96 -10.15
C LEU A 78 -10.25 -3.88 -8.97
N SER A 79 -9.81 -4.33 -7.81
CA SER A 79 -10.65 -4.62 -6.63
C SER A 79 -10.41 -3.65 -5.47
N GLY A 80 -9.32 -2.89 -5.48
CA GLY A 80 -9.04 -1.89 -4.44
C GLY A 80 -10.03 -0.74 -4.45
N ASP A 81 -10.05 0.02 -3.36
CA ASP A 81 -10.96 1.14 -3.16
C ASP A 81 -10.40 2.39 -3.85
N SER A 82 -11.23 3.04 -4.66
CA SER A 82 -10.89 4.22 -5.43
C SER A 82 -11.13 5.45 -4.56
N ASN A 83 -10.07 6.20 -4.30
CA ASN A 83 -10.09 7.40 -3.46
C ASN A 83 -9.54 8.60 -4.23
N GLY A 84 -10.15 9.76 -4.03
CA GLY A 84 -9.68 11.03 -4.57
C GLY A 84 -8.45 11.53 -3.80
N GLY A 85 -7.45 12.03 -4.52
CA GLY A 85 -6.28 12.68 -3.96
C GLY A 85 -6.07 14.09 -4.50
N ILE A 86 -5.32 14.92 -3.76
CA ILE A 86 -4.94 16.28 -4.15
C ILE A 86 -3.42 16.39 -4.11
N VAL A 87 -2.82 16.99 -5.13
CA VAL A 87 -1.39 17.31 -5.14
C VAL A 87 -1.14 18.45 -4.14
N VAL A 88 -0.29 18.20 -3.15
CA VAL A 88 0.01 19.16 -2.08
C VAL A 88 1.42 19.77 -2.17
N ASP A 89 2.31 19.15 -2.94
CA ASP A 89 3.64 19.66 -3.27
C ASP A 89 4.10 19.10 -4.63
N THR A 90 5.04 19.78 -5.30
CA THR A 90 5.66 19.37 -6.56
C THR A 90 7.17 19.11 -6.44
N TYR A 91 7.81 19.50 -5.33
CA TYR A 91 9.25 19.31 -5.12
C TYR A 91 9.60 18.81 -3.70
N PRO A 92 9.47 17.49 -3.43
CA PRO A 92 9.05 16.42 -4.34
C PRO A 92 7.53 16.39 -4.57
N THR A 93 7.05 15.75 -5.64
CA THR A 93 5.61 15.56 -5.84
C THR A 93 4.99 14.78 -4.67
N LEU A 94 4.10 15.44 -3.93
CA LEU A 94 3.34 14.87 -2.82
C LEU A 94 1.84 14.90 -3.15
N ILE A 95 1.15 13.81 -2.82
CA ILE A 95 -0.30 13.69 -2.96
C ILE A 95 -0.87 13.37 -1.59
N ALA A 96 -1.92 14.07 -1.20
CA ALA A 96 -2.75 13.74 -0.05
C ALA A 96 -4.00 13.00 -0.50
N VAL A 97 -4.33 11.90 0.16
CA VAL A 97 -5.53 11.09 -0.09
C VAL A 97 -6.22 10.87 1.24
N ASN A 98 -7.53 11.05 1.32
CA ASN A 98 -8.29 10.71 2.53
C ASN A 98 -9.04 9.39 2.37
N THR A 99 -9.24 8.71 3.49
CA THR A 99 -10.18 7.60 3.60
C THR A 99 -10.64 7.44 5.06
N SER A 100 -11.57 6.52 5.29
CA SER A 100 -11.89 6.00 6.62
C SER A 100 -11.25 4.63 6.80
N LEU A 101 -10.51 4.44 7.89
CA LEU A 101 -9.95 3.13 8.24
C LEU A 101 -10.95 2.23 8.97
N THR A 102 -12.21 2.64 9.15
CA THR A 102 -13.25 1.84 9.80
C THR A 102 -13.45 0.47 9.12
N LYS A 103 -13.48 -0.63 9.90
CA LYS A 103 -13.82 -1.98 9.41
C LYS A 103 -15.30 -2.33 9.51
N GLY A 104 -16.04 -1.72 10.43
CA GLY A 104 -17.47 -1.96 10.60
C GLY A 104 -18.17 -0.96 11.51
N TYR A 105 -17.58 -0.67 12.67
CA TYR A 105 -18.07 0.33 13.61
C TYR A 105 -16.99 1.34 13.99
N GLY A 106 -17.42 2.51 14.46
CA GLY A 106 -16.54 3.64 14.79
C GLY A 106 -16.20 4.51 13.58
N HIS A 107 -15.53 5.62 13.84
CA HIS A 107 -15.15 6.61 12.85
C HIS A 107 -13.65 6.87 12.96
N PHE A 108 -12.89 6.46 11.94
CA PHE A 108 -11.43 6.53 11.91
C PHE A 108 -10.93 7.23 10.64
N PRO A 109 -11.24 8.52 10.44
CA PRO A 109 -10.83 9.25 9.25
C PRO A 109 -9.34 9.55 9.26
N VAL A 110 -8.71 9.42 8.10
CA VAL A 110 -7.27 9.68 7.93
C VAL A 110 -7.00 10.43 6.64
N VAL A 111 -5.86 11.12 6.61
CA VAL A 111 -5.21 11.61 5.39
C VAL A 111 -3.85 10.94 5.28
N LYS A 112 -3.56 10.28 4.16
CA LYS A 112 -2.21 9.81 3.85
C LYS A 112 -1.57 10.74 2.84
N ILE A 113 -0.41 11.29 3.22
CA ILE A 113 0.45 12.03 2.32
C ILE A 113 1.53 11.07 1.83
N MET A 114 1.63 10.93 0.51
CA MET A 114 2.57 10.02 -0.12
C MET A 114 3.41 10.72 -1.18
N LYS A 115 4.63 10.24 -1.36
CA LYS A 115 5.55 10.71 -2.38
C LYS A 115 5.26 10.01 -3.71
N CYS A 116 5.01 10.78 -4.77
CA CYS A 116 4.72 10.26 -6.10
C CYS A 116 5.71 10.80 -7.13
N THR A 117 6.99 10.44 -7.00
CA THR A 117 8.08 10.99 -7.84
C THR A 117 7.92 10.76 -9.34
N SER A 118 7.19 9.71 -9.74
CA SER A 118 6.97 9.39 -11.14
C SER A 118 5.81 10.17 -11.75
N LEU A 119 4.96 10.81 -10.93
CA LEU A 119 3.89 11.68 -11.38
C LEU A 119 4.47 13.05 -11.77
N LYS A 120 4.28 13.42 -13.04
CA LYS A 120 4.83 14.63 -13.66
C LYS A 120 3.72 15.48 -14.26
N ASN A 121 4.04 16.74 -14.56
CA ASN A 121 3.12 17.70 -15.19
C ASN A 121 1.85 17.95 -14.36
N VAL A 122 2.02 18.03 -13.04
CA VAL A 122 0.95 18.35 -12.09
C VAL A 122 1.29 19.62 -11.33
N SER A 123 0.27 20.34 -10.90
CA SER A 123 0.33 21.54 -10.09
C SER A 123 -0.28 21.27 -8.70
N VAL A 124 0.14 22.05 -7.70
CA VAL A 124 -0.51 22.01 -6.39
C VAL A 124 -1.98 22.36 -6.54
N GLY A 125 -2.86 21.55 -5.93
CA GLY A 125 -4.31 21.64 -6.06
C GLY A 125 -4.91 20.73 -7.14
N ASP A 126 -4.09 20.15 -8.03
CA ASP A 126 -4.58 19.19 -9.02
C ASP A 126 -5.17 17.97 -8.32
N ARG A 127 -6.33 17.53 -8.79
CA ARG A 127 -6.99 16.31 -8.30
C ARG A 127 -6.46 15.09 -9.03
N VAL A 128 -6.22 14.02 -8.29
CA VAL A 128 -5.61 12.78 -8.78
C VAL A 128 -6.44 11.58 -8.30
N PRO A 129 -6.98 10.75 -9.21
CA PRO A 129 -7.63 9.51 -8.80
C PRO A 129 -6.58 8.51 -8.32
N THR A 130 -6.85 7.83 -7.21
CA THR A 130 -6.00 6.79 -6.65
C THR A 130 -6.80 5.53 -6.38
N VAL A 131 -6.13 4.39 -6.28
CA VAL A 131 -6.74 3.13 -5.82
C VAL A 131 -5.91 2.59 -4.67
N ALA A 132 -6.58 2.19 -3.59
CA ALA A 132 -5.96 1.78 -2.34
C ALA A 132 -6.35 0.36 -1.94
N LEU A 133 -5.40 -0.29 -1.28
CA LEU A 133 -5.66 -1.48 -0.46
C LEU A 133 -5.41 -1.14 1.01
N TYR A 134 -6.14 -1.80 1.90
CA TYR A 134 -6.05 -1.58 3.34
C TYR A 134 -5.16 -2.64 4.00
N THR A 135 -4.42 -2.23 5.03
CA THR A 135 -3.52 -3.11 5.78
C THR A 135 -4.21 -3.58 7.06
N ALA A 136 -4.44 -4.89 7.14
CA ALA A 136 -4.93 -5.55 8.35
C ALA A 136 -3.90 -5.46 9.48
N SER A 137 -4.40 -5.35 10.71
CA SER A 137 -3.61 -5.67 11.89
C SER A 137 -3.52 -7.18 12.08
N THR A 138 -2.51 -7.64 12.81
CA THR A 138 -2.49 -9.02 13.35
C THR A 138 -3.50 -9.22 14.47
N ASN A 139 -4.01 -8.14 15.05
CA ASN A 139 -5.14 -8.17 15.97
C ASN A 139 -6.43 -7.87 15.18
N ASP A 140 -7.22 -8.92 14.94
CA ASP A 140 -8.46 -8.83 14.17
C ASP A 140 -9.56 -8.04 14.90
N ASP A 141 -9.47 -7.90 16.22
CA ASP A 141 -10.45 -7.18 17.05
C ASP A 141 -10.33 -5.65 16.93
N LEU A 142 -9.27 -5.14 16.29
CA LEU A 142 -9.14 -3.71 16.02
C LEU A 142 -10.29 -3.25 15.11
N ALA A 143 -11.05 -2.27 15.58
CA ALA A 143 -12.19 -1.67 14.87
C ALA A 143 -11.81 -0.95 13.56
N HIS A 144 -10.51 -0.75 13.33
CA HIS A 144 -9.97 -0.06 12.16
C HIS A 144 -8.78 -0.81 11.52
N TRP A 145 -8.54 -0.51 10.25
CA TRP A 145 -7.33 -0.87 9.51
C TRP A 145 -6.12 -0.10 10.04
N LEU A 146 -4.91 -0.65 9.92
CA LEU A 146 -3.69 0.03 10.40
C LEU A 146 -3.24 1.15 9.46
N ASP A 147 -3.40 0.92 8.16
CA ASP A 147 -2.96 1.82 7.10
C ASP A 147 -3.75 1.49 5.82
N PHE A 148 -3.61 2.34 4.81
CA PHE A 148 -4.07 2.10 3.45
C PHE A 148 -3.00 2.57 2.47
N ASN A 149 -2.85 1.90 1.33
CA ASN A 149 -1.82 2.20 0.34
C ASN A 149 -2.44 2.66 -0.98
N PRO A 150 -2.76 3.97 -1.11
CA PRO A 150 -3.25 4.54 -2.35
C PRO A 150 -2.13 4.57 -3.39
N ILE A 151 -2.48 4.30 -4.64
CA ILE A 151 -1.56 4.42 -5.78
C ILE A 151 -2.27 5.21 -6.88
N PRO A 152 -1.63 6.23 -7.50
CA PRO A 152 -2.24 6.97 -8.59
C PRO A 152 -2.72 6.05 -9.71
N LEU A 153 -3.96 6.23 -10.15
CA LEU A 153 -4.56 5.39 -11.19
C LEU A 153 -3.82 5.50 -12.54
N SER A 154 -3.22 6.66 -12.79
CA SER A 154 -2.37 6.91 -13.96
C SER A 154 -1.12 6.02 -14.02
N TYR A 155 -0.74 5.36 -12.91
CA TYR A 155 0.34 4.39 -12.90
C TYR A 155 -0.12 3.03 -13.46
N ALA A 156 -1.43 2.75 -13.47
CA ALA A 156 -2.00 1.52 -13.98
C ALA A 156 -2.49 1.63 -15.41
N THR A 157 -2.95 2.80 -15.85
CA THR A 157 -3.54 2.99 -17.18
C THR A 157 -3.21 4.36 -17.76
N ASN A 158 -3.11 4.43 -19.08
CA ASN A 158 -3.02 5.66 -19.86
C ASN A 158 -4.34 5.98 -20.59
N ASP A 159 -5.41 5.23 -20.36
CA ASP A 159 -6.73 5.53 -20.91
C ASP A 159 -7.36 6.73 -20.17
N ALA A 160 -7.40 7.86 -20.87
CA ALA A 160 -8.00 9.09 -20.37
C ALA A 160 -9.49 8.91 -20.00
N LYS A 161 -10.21 7.98 -20.65
CA LYS A 161 -11.60 7.69 -20.33
C LYS A 161 -11.72 7.03 -18.95
N THR A 162 -10.92 6.00 -18.67
CA THR A 162 -10.86 5.36 -17.35
C THR A 162 -10.53 6.37 -16.25
N VAL A 163 -9.49 7.20 -16.45
CA VAL A 163 -9.10 8.22 -15.48
C VAL A 163 -10.22 9.24 -15.23
N LYS A 164 -10.90 9.68 -16.30
CA LYS A 164 -12.03 10.61 -16.18
C LYS A 164 -13.22 9.99 -15.45
N LEU A 165 -13.54 8.72 -15.72
CA LEU A 165 -14.62 8.01 -15.03
C LEU A 165 -14.33 7.85 -13.53
N ALA A 166 -13.10 7.50 -13.17
CA ALA A 166 -12.68 7.46 -11.78
C ALA A 166 -12.84 8.84 -11.12
N MET A 167 -12.37 9.91 -11.77
CA MET A 167 -12.54 11.28 -11.28
C MET A 167 -14.00 11.70 -11.08
N GLN A 168 -14.92 11.20 -11.91
CA GLN A 168 -16.36 11.46 -11.81
C GLN A 168 -17.06 10.61 -10.75
N SER A 169 -16.43 9.54 -10.27
CA SER A 169 -16.99 8.68 -9.21
C SER A 169 -16.95 9.35 -7.82
N TYR A 170 -16.13 10.39 -7.66
CA TYR A 170 -15.98 11.08 -6.38
C TYR A 170 -16.95 12.25 -6.25
N SER A 171 -17.68 12.29 -5.14
CA SER A 171 -18.63 13.38 -4.86
C SER A 171 -17.90 14.67 -4.49
N ASN A 172 -18.58 15.82 -4.58
CA ASN A 172 -18.00 17.10 -4.17
C ASN A 172 -17.69 17.12 -2.68
N GLU A 173 -18.53 16.47 -1.87
CA GLU A 173 -18.34 16.34 -0.42
C GLU A 173 -17.04 15.59 -0.10
N GLN A 174 -16.66 14.58 -0.88
CA GLN A 174 -15.37 13.89 -0.68
C GLN A 174 -14.18 14.82 -0.90
N TRP A 175 -14.26 15.70 -1.91
CA TRP A 175 -13.22 16.70 -2.18
C TRP A 175 -13.15 17.76 -1.10
N GLU A 176 -14.29 18.35 -0.73
CA GLU A 176 -14.40 19.34 0.34
C GLU A 176 -13.90 18.77 1.67
N GLN A 177 -14.18 17.50 1.95
CA GLN A 177 -13.72 16.81 3.14
C GLN A 177 -12.19 16.67 3.18
N LEU A 178 -11.56 16.29 2.06
CA LEU A 178 -10.09 16.21 1.96
C LEU A 178 -9.46 17.60 2.14
N GLU A 179 -10.02 18.62 1.49
CA GLU A 179 -9.57 20.01 1.63
C GLU A 179 -9.69 20.50 3.08
N LYS A 180 -10.81 20.21 3.76
CA LYS A 180 -11.01 20.49 5.19
C LYS A 180 -9.92 19.82 6.03
N TYR A 181 -9.69 18.53 5.85
CA TYR A 181 -8.68 17.80 6.61
C TYR A 181 -7.27 18.37 6.38
N LEU A 182 -6.94 18.77 5.16
CA LEU A 182 -5.64 19.38 4.85
C LEU A 182 -5.37 20.70 5.61
N LEU A 183 -6.40 21.39 6.09
CA LEU A 183 -6.26 22.58 6.95
C LEU A 183 -5.84 22.23 8.38
N GLU A 184 -6.11 21.00 8.85
CA GLU A 184 -5.69 20.52 10.16
C GLU A 184 -4.21 20.13 10.21
N LEU A 185 -3.60 19.86 9.04
CA LEU A 185 -2.22 19.38 8.94
C LEU A 185 -1.23 20.54 8.91
N GLU A 186 -0.14 20.41 9.66
CA GLU A 186 0.96 21.37 9.67
C GLU A 186 1.73 21.39 8.34
N LYS A 187 2.09 22.59 7.90
CA LYS A 187 2.94 22.83 6.73
C LYS A 187 4.41 23.06 7.17
N PRO A 188 5.41 22.64 6.38
CA PRO A 188 5.30 21.93 5.11
C PRO A 188 4.84 20.48 5.31
N TYR A 189 4.03 20.00 4.37
CA TYR A 189 3.51 18.64 4.39
C TYR A 189 4.64 17.61 4.30
N LYS A 190 4.52 16.52 5.05
CA LYS A 190 5.48 15.41 5.04
C LYS A 190 4.77 14.10 4.71
N PRO A 191 5.45 13.14 4.06
CA PRO A 191 4.88 11.81 3.87
C PRO A 191 4.53 11.15 5.21
N GLY A 192 3.35 10.54 5.30
CA GLY A 192 2.86 9.92 6.52
C GLY A 192 1.35 9.68 6.50
N LEU A 193 0.88 8.92 7.49
CA LEU A 193 -0.53 8.71 7.77
C LEU A 193 -0.95 9.63 8.93
N TYR A 194 -1.92 10.50 8.68
CA TYR A 194 -2.39 11.50 9.62
C TYR A 194 -3.81 11.18 10.04
N GLN A 195 -4.01 11.02 11.35
CA GLN A 195 -5.34 11.00 11.96
C GLN A 195 -5.90 12.41 11.97
N VAL A 196 -7.10 12.58 11.46
CA VAL A 196 -7.80 13.86 11.31
C VAL A 196 -9.14 13.80 12.02
N ASP A 197 -9.79 14.94 12.19
CA ASP A 197 -11.09 15.03 12.87
C ASP A 197 -11.11 14.37 14.25
N LYS A 198 -10.01 14.49 15.00
CA LYS A 198 -9.80 13.78 16.27
C LYS A 198 -10.86 14.06 17.33
N GLU A 199 -11.51 15.22 17.24
CA GLU A 199 -12.57 15.64 18.18
C GLU A 199 -13.89 14.91 17.91
N GLN A 200 -14.20 14.58 16.66
CA GLN A 200 -15.46 13.94 16.24
C GLN A 200 -15.29 12.46 15.88
N SER A 201 -14.08 11.93 16.01
CA SER A 201 -13.73 10.55 15.68
C SER A 201 -13.32 9.75 16.91
N ASN A 202 -13.32 8.42 16.76
CA ASN A 202 -12.90 7.49 17.80
C ASN A 202 -11.37 7.42 17.99
N TRP A 203 -10.60 8.31 17.35
CA TRP A 203 -9.17 8.43 17.58
C TRP A 203 -8.82 8.85 19.01
N ASN A 204 -9.74 9.57 19.68
CA ASN A 204 -9.56 10.06 21.05
C ASN A 204 -9.64 8.97 22.13
N GLU A 205 -10.43 7.91 21.90
CA GLU A 205 -10.62 6.80 22.84
C GLU A 205 -9.36 5.92 22.95
N GLN A 206 -8.63 5.75 21.84
CA GLN A 206 -7.50 4.82 21.73
C GLN A 206 -6.19 5.33 22.37
N LEU A 207 -6.04 6.65 22.52
CA LEU A 207 -4.86 7.26 23.15
C LEU A 207 -4.74 6.84 24.63
N ASN A 208 -5.87 6.62 25.30
CA ASN A 208 -5.93 6.16 26.69
C ASN A 208 -5.56 4.67 26.85
N ASP A 209 -5.94 3.83 25.89
CA ASP A 209 -5.64 2.38 25.93
C ASP A 209 -4.16 2.09 25.65
N SER A 210 -3.53 2.81 24.72
CA SER A 210 -2.11 2.62 24.36
C SER A 210 -1.14 2.88 25.54
N LEU A 211 -1.46 3.83 26.41
CA LEU A 211 -0.69 4.14 27.61
C LEU A 211 -0.79 3.03 28.69
N SER A 212 -1.89 2.29 28.72
CA SER A 212 -2.08 1.17 29.65
C SER A 212 -1.29 -0.08 29.21
N ILE A 213 -1.21 -0.34 27.91
CA ILE A 213 -0.53 -1.51 27.32
C ILE A 213 1.00 -1.37 27.40
N LEU A 214 1.55 -0.17 27.29
CA LEU A 214 3.00 0.04 27.43
C LEU A 214 3.51 -0.29 28.84
N SER A 215 2.66 -0.20 29.86
CA SER A 215 3.02 -0.56 31.24
C SER A 215 3.10 -2.08 31.50
N SER A 216 2.49 -2.90 30.64
CA SER A 216 2.41 -4.36 30.82
C SER A 216 3.45 -5.16 30.02
N ILE A 217 4.11 -4.52 29.05
CA ILE A 217 5.10 -5.17 28.16
C ILE A 217 6.52 -5.19 28.76
N GLU A 218 6.78 -4.43 29.82
CA GLU A 218 8.11 -4.34 30.45
C GLU A 218 8.55 -5.60 31.24
N LEU A 219 7.77 -6.68 31.24
CA LEU A 219 7.91 -7.78 32.22
C LEU A 219 8.32 -9.18 31.73
N GLU A 220 8.40 -9.50 30.43
CA GLU A 220 8.72 -10.89 30.05
C GLU A 220 9.75 -11.01 28.93
N GLY A 221 10.99 -11.30 29.34
CA GLY A 221 12.11 -11.66 28.47
C GLY A 221 12.60 -13.09 28.66
N GLY A 222 13.08 -13.69 27.56
CA GLY A 222 13.86 -14.94 27.50
C GLY A 222 13.05 -16.13 26.98
N GLY A 223 13.56 -17.04 26.13
CA GLY A 223 14.88 -17.30 25.54
C GLY A 223 14.97 -18.80 25.23
N GLY A 224 15.48 -19.20 24.05
CA GLY A 224 15.80 -20.61 23.76
C GLY A 224 16.09 -20.95 22.29
N ARG A 225 17.29 -21.47 22.00
CA ARG A 225 17.84 -21.75 20.66
C ARG A 225 17.71 -23.23 20.26
N ILE A 226 17.02 -23.50 19.14
CA ILE A 226 17.31 -24.60 18.20
C ILE A 226 18.50 -24.16 17.33
N ASN A 227 18.99 -24.94 16.35
CA ASN A 227 20.05 -24.54 15.40
C ASN A 227 19.56 -23.41 14.45
N LEU A 228 19.28 -22.28 15.10
CA LEU A 228 18.55 -21.10 14.67
C LEU A 228 19.38 -20.40 13.62
N MET A 229 20.71 -20.41 13.66
CA MET A 229 21.48 -19.47 12.86
C MET A 229 21.29 -19.64 11.35
N LYS A 230 21.16 -20.85 10.82
CA LYS A 230 20.90 -21.05 9.37
C LYS A 230 19.44 -20.80 8.99
N ILE A 231 18.49 -21.27 9.80
CA ILE A 231 17.06 -21.04 9.55
C ILE A 231 16.72 -19.57 9.78
N VAL A 232 17.22 -18.94 10.82
CA VAL A 232 17.11 -17.51 11.12
C VAL A 232 17.88 -16.68 10.12
N ILE A 233 19.03 -17.09 9.58
CA ILE A 233 19.63 -16.33 8.47
C ILE A 233 18.75 -16.46 7.23
N SER A 234 18.26 -17.64 6.87
CA SER A 234 17.35 -17.79 5.70
C SER A 234 16.00 -17.11 5.90
N VAL A 235 15.44 -17.15 7.12
CA VAL A 235 14.19 -16.52 7.51
C VAL A 235 14.40 -15.03 7.74
N MET A 236 15.53 -14.54 8.25
CA MET A 236 15.84 -13.12 8.34
C MET A 236 16.16 -12.55 6.96
N VAL A 237 16.80 -13.31 6.06
CA VAL A 237 16.96 -12.90 4.67
C VAL A 237 15.61 -12.89 3.97
N PHE A 238 14.77 -13.90 4.18
CA PHE A 238 13.41 -13.93 3.63
C PHE A 238 12.52 -12.82 4.22
N ILE A 239 12.54 -12.61 5.54
CA ILE A 239 11.84 -11.53 6.24
C ILE A 239 12.42 -10.18 5.84
N ALA A 240 13.73 -10.02 5.63
CA ALA A 240 14.34 -8.77 5.17
C ALA A 240 14.03 -8.50 3.69
N ILE A 241 13.90 -9.54 2.87
CA ILE A 241 13.37 -9.44 1.51
C ILE A 241 11.89 -9.04 1.58
N LEU A 242 11.08 -9.64 2.46
CA LEU A 242 9.67 -9.30 2.65
C LEU A 242 9.46 -7.91 3.30
N TYR A 243 10.32 -7.49 4.23
CA TYR A 243 10.31 -6.16 4.85
C TYR A 243 10.84 -5.12 3.87
N GLY A 244 11.88 -5.45 3.11
CA GLY A 244 12.31 -4.67 1.96
C GLY A 244 11.15 -4.49 0.97
N LEU A 245 10.40 -5.55 0.67
CA LEU A 245 9.19 -5.47 -0.15
C LEU A 245 8.09 -4.64 0.51
N LYS A 246 7.89 -4.71 1.83
CA LYS A 246 6.94 -3.90 2.60
C LYS A 246 7.32 -2.41 2.67
N ILE A 247 8.60 -2.06 2.54
CA ILE A 247 9.06 -0.67 2.43
C ILE A 247 8.70 -0.07 1.06
N PHE A 248 8.33 -0.89 0.07
CA PHE A 248 8.00 -0.47 -1.30
C PHE A 248 6.57 -0.84 -1.75
N ILE A 249 5.72 -1.36 -0.86
CA ILE A 249 4.26 -1.51 -1.07
C ILE A 249 3.56 -0.38 -0.34
#